data_AF-A0A367IMP5-F1
#
_entry.id   AF-A0A367IMP5-F1
#
_cell.length_a   1.000
_cell.length_b   1.000
_cell.length_c   1.000
_cell.angle_alpha   90.00
_cell.angle_beta   90.00
_cell.angle_gamma   90.00
#
_symmetry.space_group_name_H-M   'P 1'
#
loop_
_entity.id
_entity.type
_entity.pdbx_description
1 polymer ?
#
loop_
_entity_poly.entity_id
_entity_poly.type
_entity_poly.pdbx_seq_one_letter_code
_entity_poly.pdbx_strand_id
1 'polypeptide(L)'
;MNSPQFDLANHSAKDTIKLLTILLEKIARGNDRLYLTEGRLDPSIYTCFHARSIPTISIYDYFIRILKYCPCANECFIALLVYFDRMTKENPSQRPSLHVDSYNIHRLIITGLMISSKLYSDVFFTNTRYAK
;
A
#
# COMPACT_ATOMS: atom_id res chain seq x y z
N MET A 1 -26.08 24.01 4.93
CA MET A 1 -25.31 23.35 3.86
C MET A 1 -24.99 21.95 4.34
N ASN A 2 -25.53 20.91 3.70
CA ASN A 2 -25.19 19.52 4.07
C ASN A 2 -23.75 19.27 3.67
N SER A 3 -22.86 19.10 4.65
CA SER A 3 -21.51 18.62 4.40
C SER A 3 -21.60 17.30 3.63
N PRO A 4 -20.80 17.09 2.57
CA PRO A 4 -20.77 15.80 1.92
C PRO A 4 -20.32 14.75 2.95
N GLN A 5 -21.23 13.89 3.37
CA GLN A 5 -20.94 12.79 4.28
C GLN A 5 -20.40 11.63 3.43
N PHE A 6 -19.08 11.47 3.43
CA PHE A 6 -18.46 10.31 2.80
C PHE A 6 -18.56 9.11 3.75
N ASP A 7 -19.55 8.25 3.50
CA ASP A 7 -19.75 7.03 4.27
C ASP A 7 -18.81 5.93 3.75
N LEU A 8 -17.67 5.78 4.44
CA LEU A 8 -16.68 4.75 4.15
C LEU A 8 -17.20 3.33 4.33
N ALA A 9 -18.14 3.11 5.25
CA ALA A 9 -18.65 1.77 5.55
C ALA A 9 -19.49 1.23 4.40
N ASN A 10 -20.27 2.10 3.76
CA ASN A 10 -21.15 1.74 2.64
C ASN A 10 -20.55 2.07 1.25
N HIS A 11 -19.33 2.59 1.19
CA HIS A 11 -18.68 2.91 -0.09
C HIS A 11 -18.30 1.65 -0.86
N SER A 12 -18.27 1.69 -2.20
CA SER A 12 -17.87 0.52 -2.97
C SER A 12 -16.37 0.25 -2.83
N ALA A 13 -15.98 -1.00 -2.60
CA ALA A 13 -14.56 -1.37 -2.49
C ALA A 13 -13.75 -1.01 -3.73
N LYS A 14 -14.38 -1.04 -4.91
CA LYS A 14 -13.73 -0.67 -6.18
C LYS A 14 -13.43 0.83 -6.23
N ASP A 15 -14.32 1.68 -5.74
CA ASP A 15 -14.11 3.12 -5.70
C ASP A 15 -13.06 3.49 -4.64
N THR A 16 -13.10 2.86 -3.47
CA THR A 16 -12.04 2.95 -2.46
C THR A 16 -10.67 2.60 -3.07
N ILE A 17 -10.58 1.46 -3.77
CA ILE A 17 -9.36 1.05 -4.48
C ILE A 17 -8.92 2.09 -5.51
N LYS A 18 -9.86 2.69 -6.25
CA LYS A 18 -9.54 3.70 -7.27
C LYS A 18 -8.92 4.95 -6.63
N LEU A 19 -9.48 5.42 -5.52
CA LEU A 19 -8.93 6.55 -4.76
C LEU A 19 -7.54 6.23 -4.21
N LEU A 20 -7.38 5.06 -3.59
CA LEU A 20 -6.08 4.60 -3.07
C LEU A 20 -5.03 4.50 -4.16
N THR A 21 -5.40 3.94 -5.31
CA THR A 21 -4.51 3.80 -6.47
C THR A 21 -3.97 5.17 -6.87
N ILE A 22 -4.86 6.14 -7.10
CA ILE A 22 -4.46 7.49 -7.53
C ILE A 22 -3.49 8.12 -6.53
N LEU A 23 -3.78 8.00 -5.23
CA LEU A 23 -2.93 8.52 -4.17
C LEU A 23 -1.56 7.83 -4.15
N LEU A 24 -1.54 6.49 -4.10
CA LEU A 24 -0.31 5.71 -3.98
C LEU A 24 0.57 5.84 -5.23
N GLU A 25 -0.02 5.91 -6.42
CA GLU A 25 0.75 6.21 -7.63
C GLU A 25 1.36 7.61 -7.61
N LYS A 26 0.65 8.61 -7.07
CA LYS A 26 1.17 9.97 -6.95
C LYS A 26 2.35 10.02 -5.97
N ILE A 27 2.24 9.31 -4.85
CA ILE A 27 3.31 9.18 -3.86
C ILE A 27 4.53 8.47 -4.50
N ALA A 28 4.32 7.29 -5.08
CA ALA A 28 5.40 6.51 -5.68
C ALA A 28 6.13 7.28 -6.78
N ARG A 29 5.39 7.89 -7.74
CA ARG A 29 5.99 8.71 -8.81
C ARG A 29 6.71 9.95 -8.28
N GLY A 30 6.20 10.55 -7.19
CA GLY A 30 6.86 11.67 -6.53
C GLY A 30 8.22 11.25 -5.97
N ASN A 31 8.25 10.13 -5.26
CA ASN A 31 9.45 9.61 -4.62
C ASN A 31 10.46 9.05 -5.63
N ASP A 32 10.00 8.41 -6.72
CA ASP A 32 10.88 7.94 -7.82
C ASP A 32 11.73 9.10 -8.40
N ARG A 33 11.17 10.31 -8.47
CA ARG A 33 11.87 11.50 -8.99
C ARG A 33 12.91 12.05 -8.02
N LEU A 34 12.69 11.89 -6.71
CA LEU A 34 13.67 12.31 -5.70
C LEU A 34 14.96 11.50 -5.84
N TYR A 35 14.83 10.19 -6.10
CA TYR A 35 15.99 9.33 -6.34
C TYR A 35 16.83 9.73 -7.57
N LEU A 36 16.18 10.25 -8.61
CA LEU A 36 16.89 10.75 -9.80
C LEU A 36 17.64 12.06 -9.52
N THR A 37 17.19 12.82 -8.54
CA THR A 37 17.73 14.16 -8.21
C THR A 37 18.85 14.09 -7.17
N GLU A 38 18.74 13.19 -6.18
CA GLU A 38 19.67 13.10 -5.05
C GLU A 38 20.88 12.21 -5.28
N GLY A 39 20.97 11.51 -6.42
CA GLY A 39 22.21 10.92 -6.92
C GLY A 39 22.90 9.95 -5.94
N ARG A 40 22.43 8.70 -5.96
CA ARG A 40 22.86 7.49 -5.18
C ARG A 40 22.06 7.28 -3.91
N LEU A 41 21.23 6.23 -3.97
CA LEU A 41 20.69 5.61 -2.77
C LEU A 41 21.80 4.84 -2.07
N ASP A 42 22.02 5.15 -0.80
CA ASP A 42 22.72 4.25 0.11
C ASP A 42 22.02 2.88 0.08
N PRO A 43 22.75 1.77 -0.15
CA PRO A 43 22.19 0.43 -0.06
C PRO A 43 21.40 0.15 1.23
N SER A 44 21.68 0.90 2.31
CA SER A 44 20.94 0.83 3.58
C SER A 44 19.45 1.23 3.47
N ILE A 45 19.06 1.92 2.39
CA ILE A 45 17.69 2.36 2.14
C ILE A 45 16.81 1.22 1.58
N TYR A 46 17.43 0.18 1.01
CA TYR A 46 16.69 -0.97 0.48
C TYR A 46 16.09 -1.81 1.61
N THR A 47 14.76 -1.80 1.66
CA THR A 47 13.99 -2.68 2.53
C THR A 47 13.74 -4.05 1.85
N CYS A 48 13.31 -5.04 2.64
CA CYS A 48 12.86 -6.34 2.12
C CYS A 48 11.64 -6.26 1.18
N PHE A 49 11.02 -5.08 1.07
CA PHE A 49 9.90 -4.82 0.16
C PHE A 49 10.35 -4.38 -1.23
N HIS A 50 11.63 -4.07 -1.48
CA HIS A 50 12.07 -3.67 -2.81
C HIS A 50 12.17 -4.89 -3.74
N ALA A 51 11.54 -4.79 -4.91
CA ALA A 51 11.71 -5.74 -5.99
C ALA A 51 12.97 -5.44 -6.81
N ARG A 52 13.47 -6.45 -7.53
CA ARG A 52 14.60 -6.29 -8.47
C ARG A 52 14.27 -5.40 -9.67
N SER A 53 12.98 -5.32 -10.02
CA SER A 53 12.46 -4.51 -11.11
C SER A 53 11.03 -4.10 -10.79
N ILE A 54 10.58 -2.99 -11.36
CA ILE A 54 9.20 -2.51 -11.23
C ILE A 54 8.26 -3.57 -11.84
N PRO A 55 7.20 -3.99 -11.12
CA PRO A 55 6.21 -4.92 -11.66
C PRO A 55 5.48 -4.34 -12.89
N THR A 56 5.20 -5.19 -13.87
CA THR A 56 4.48 -4.79 -15.11
C THR A 56 2.99 -4.57 -14.90
N ILE A 57 2.41 -5.15 -13.84
CA ILE A 57 1.02 -4.94 -13.46
C ILE A 57 0.85 -3.58 -12.76
N SER A 58 -0.17 -2.81 -13.14
CA SER A 58 -0.46 -1.53 -12.50
C SER A 58 -0.87 -1.71 -11.03
N ILE A 59 -0.75 -0.65 -10.23
CA ILE A 59 -1.23 -0.66 -8.83
C ILE A 59 -2.74 -0.98 -8.79
N TYR A 60 -3.52 -0.38 -9.68
CA TYR A 60 -4.96 -0.60 -9.77
C TYR A 60 -5.29 -2.07 -10.06
N ASP A 61 -4.73 -2.62 -11.14
CA ASP A 61 -4.99 -3.99 -11.54
C ASP A 61 -4.53 -4.98 -10.48
N TYR A 62 -3.45 -4.65 -9.76
CA TYR A 62 -2.98 -5.46 -8.64
C TYR A 62 -3.97 -5.44 -7.47
N PHE A 63 -4.51 -4.28 -7.08
CA PHE A 63 -5.57 -4.20 -6.08
C PHE A 63 -6.83 -4.97 -6.50
N ILE A 64 -7.28 -4.81 -7.76
CA ILE A 64 -8.45 -5.54 -8.28
C ILE A 64 -8.20 -7.05 -8.26
N ARG A 65 -6.97 -7.50 -8.59
CA ARG A 65 -6.57 -8.89 -8.50
C ARG A 65 -6.63 -9.41 -7.06
N ILE A 66 -6.12 -8.64 -6.10
CA ILE A 66 -6.19 -8.99 -4.67
C ILE A 66 -7.65 -9.08 -4.22
N LEU A 67 -8.48 -8.07 -4.51
CA LEU A 67 -9.89 -8.07 -4.14
C LEU A 67 -10.64 -9.27 -4.73
N LYS A 68 -10.32 -9.68 -5.96
CA LYS A 68 -10.92 -10.85 -6.61
C LYS A 68 -10.59 -12.16 -5.88
N TYR A 69 -9.35 -12.36 -5.47
CA TYR A 69 -8.90 -13.64 -4.90
C TYR A 69 -8.90 -13.70 -3.37
N CYS A 70 -8.78 -12.54 -2.72
CA CYS A 70 -8.83 -12.34 -1.28
C CYS A 70 -9.76 -11.16 -0.97
N PRO A 71 -11.09 -11.34 -1.08
CA PRO A 71 -12.05 -10.29 -0.76
C PRO A 71 -11.85 -9.78 0.67
N CYS A 72 -11.83 -8.45 0.83
CA CYS A 72 -11.74 -7.80 2.13
C CYS A 72 -12.59 -6.52 2.15
N ALA A 73 -12.95 -6.09 3.35
CA ALA A 73 -13.78 -4.91 3.56
C ALA A 73 -12.97 -3.60 3.42
N ASN A 74 -13.65 -2.47 3.29
CA ASN A 74 -13.02 -1.17 3.04
C ASN A 74 -11.98 -0.79 4.09
N GLU A 75 -12.23 -1.14 5.34
CA GLU A 75 -11.35 -0.89 6.49
C GLU A 75 -9.96 -1.47 6.24
N CYS A 76 -9.87 -2.60 5.52
CA CYS A 76 -8.58 -3.21 5.19
C CYS A 76 -7.74 -2.30 4.28
N PHE A 77 -8.38 -1.70 3.27
CA PHE A 77 -7.74 -0.76 2.36
C PHE A 77 -7.39 0.55 3.07
N ILE A 78 -8.27 1.08 3.91
CA ILE A 78 -7.99 2.33 4.64
C ILE A 78 -6.85 2.16 5.64
N ALA A 79 -6.82 1.03 6.36
CA ALA A 79 -5.72 0.70 7.27
C ALA A 79 -4.35 0.65 6.57
N LEU A 80 -4.31 0.27 5.28
CA LEU A 80 -3.08 0.32 4.49
C LEU A 80 -2.46 1.72 4.46
N LEU A 81 -3.29 2.76 4.27
CA LEU A 81 -2.82 4.16 4.28
C LEU A 81 -2.29 4.56 5.66
N VAL A 82 -2.96 4.12 6.72
CA VAL A 82 -2.52 4.36 8.11
C VAL A 82 -1.18 3.67 8.37
N TYR A 83 -0.97 2.45 7.86
CA TYR A 83 0.28 1.73 8.01
C TYR A 83 1.42 2.44 7.29
N PHE A 84 1.19 2.90 6.05
CA PHE A 84 2.20 3.64 5.30
C PHE A 84 2.56 4.96 5.98
N ASP A 85 1.58 5.76 6.39
CA ASP A 85 1.80 7.02 7.12
C ASP A 85 2.63 6.81 8.39
N ARG A 86 2.37 5.73 9.13
CA ARG A 86 3.15 5.41 10.34
C ARG A 86 4.57 4.97 10.03
N MET A 87 4.77 4.21 8.96
CA MET A 87 6.09 3.71 8.56
C MET A 87 6.96 4.79 7.90
N THR A 88 6.35 5.82 7.30
CA THR A 88 7.07 6.95 6.68
C THR A 88 7.50 8.01 7.69
N LYS A 89 6.94 8.01 8.91
CA LYS A 89 7.32 8.97 9.96
C LYS A 89 8.73 8.69 10.45
N GLU A 90 9.58 9.71 10.39
CA GLU A 90 10.92 9.66 10.96
C GLU A 90 10.84 9.50 12.48
N ASN A 91 11.46 8.44 12.98
CA ASN A 91 11.66 8.24 14.41
C ASN A 91 13.16 8.17 14.67
N PRO A 92 13.75 9.12 15.44
CA PRO A 92 15.17 9.16 15.74
C PRO A 92 15.71 7.86 16.39
N SER A 93 14.82 7.10 17.03
CA SER A 93 15.13 5.87 17.78
C SER A 93 14.88 4.57 17.00
N GLN A 94 14.37 4.64 15.75
CA GLN A 94 13.98 3.46 14.98
C GLN A 94 14.66 3.43 13.60
N ARG A 95 14.52 2.28 12.93
CA ARG A 95 15.03 2.01 11.57
C ARG A 95 14.74 3.16 10.60
N PRO A 96 15.51 3.28 9.49
CA PRO A 96 15.27 4.31 8.48
C PRO A 96 13.79 4.33 8.06
N SER A 97 13.27 5.55 7.88
CA SER A 97 11.89 5.79 7.45
C SER A 97 11.62 5.02 6.14
N LEU A 98 10.44 4.42 6.05
CA LEU A 98 10.03 3.73 4.82
C LEU A 98 9.82 4.78 3.74
N HIS A 99 10.51 4.62 2.61
CA HIS A 99 10.28 5.42 1.41
C HIS A 99 9.44 4.60 0.45
N VAL A 100 8.22 5.05 0.14
CA VAL A 100 7.30 4.31 -0.74
C VAL A 100 7.56 4.69 -2.19
N ASP A 101 7.87 3.72 -3.04
CA ASP A 101 8.27 3.95 -4.44
C ASP A 101 7.75 2.85 -5.38
N SER A 102 8.03 2.99 -6.68
CA SER A 102 7.58 2.03 -7.69
C SER A 102 8.22 0.64 -7.57
N TYR A 103 9.34 0.50 -6.86
CA TYR A 103 10.02 -0.79 -6.66
C TYR A 103 9.45 -1.58 -5.49
N ASN A 104 8.85 -0.91 -4.50
CA ASN A 104 8.39 -1.57 -3.27
C ASN A 104 6.87 -1.57 -3.06
N ILE A 105 6.13 -0.68 -3.71
CA ILE A 105 4.70 -0.46 -3.45
C ILE A 105 3.85 -1.73 -3.59
N HIS A 106 4.06 -2.56 -4.60
CA HIS A 106 3.27 -3.81 -4.76
C HIS A 106 3.49 -4.78 -3.60
N ARG A 107 4.73 -4.95 -3.14
CA ARG A 107 5.06 -5.84 -2.01
C ARG A 107 4.52 -5.29 -0.69
N LEU A 108 4.53 -3.97 -0.53
CA LEU A 108 3.92 -3.29 0.60
C LEU A 108 2.39 -3.47 0.61
N ILE A 109 1.72 -3.32 -0.53
CA ILE A 109 0.26 -3.46 -0.66
C ILE A 109 -0.21 -4.84 -0.18
N ILE A 110 0.35 -5.92 -0.73
CA ILE A 110 -0.11 -7.27 -0.37
C ILE A 110 0.17 -7.60 1.10
N THR A 111 1.32 -7.13 1.62
CA THR A 111 1.69 -7.34 3.02
C THR A 111 0.75 -6.58 3.95
N GLY A 112 0.52 -5.29 3.68
CA GLY A 112 -0.35 -4.45 4.51
C GLY A 112 -1.81 -4.91 4.48
N LEU A 113 -2.33 -5.31 3.32
CA LEU A 113 -3.69 -5.87 3.22
C LEU A 113 -3.83 -7.20 3.94
N MET A 114 -2.84 -8.09 3.84
CA MET A 114 -2.84 -9.36 4.58
C MET A 114 -2.86 -9.12 6.09
N ILE A 115 -1.99 -8.24 6.59
CA ILE A 115 -1.92 -7.91 8.02
C ILE A 115 -3.24 -7.29 8.48
N SER A 116 -3.77 -6.33 7.71
CA SER A 116 -5.01 -5.65 8.03
C SER A 116 -6.20 -6.61 8.09
N SER A 117 -6.35 -7.49 7.09
CA SER A 117 -7.42 -8.49 7.06
C SER A 117 -7.33 -9.45 8.27
N LYS A 118 -6.13 -9.88 8.64
CA LYS A 118 -5.94 -10.75 9.82
C LYS A 118 -6.16 -10.04 11.15
N LEU A 119 -5.97 -8.73 11.20
CA LEU A 119 -6.13 -7.94 12.42
C LEU A 119 -7.60 -7.58 12.66
N TYR A 120 -8.32 -7.21 11.60
CA TYR A 120 -9.65 -6.62 11.71
C TYR A 120 -10.81 -7.55 11.32
N SER A 121 -10.53 -8.70 10.69
CA SER A 121 -11.58 -9.64 10.29
C SER A 121 -11.50 -10.93 11.08
N ASP A 122 -12.64 -11.42 11.57
CA ASP A 122 -12.75 -12.73 12.20
C ASP A 122 -12.57 -13.88 11.19
N VAL A 123 -12.75 -13.59 9.90
CA VAL A 123 -12.57 -14.55 8.79
C VAL A 123 -11.51 -14.03 7.84
N PHE A 124 -10.36 -14.72 7.81
CA PHE A 124 -9.21 -14.32 6.99
C PHE A 124 -8.61 -15.50 6.22
N PHE A 125 -7.85 -15.20 5.17
CA PHE A 125 -7.18 -16.20 4.35
C PHE A 125 -5.79 -16.59 4.91
N THR A 126 -5.33 -17.78 4.55
CA THR A 126 -3.99 -18.27 4.92
C THR A 126 -2.89 -17.53 4.16
N ASN A 127 -1.67 -17.49 4.72
CA ASN A 127 -0.50 -16.88 4.04
C ASN A 127 -0.25 -17.50 2.67
N THR A 128 -0.42 -18.83 2.57
CA THR A 128 -0.28 -19.57 1.31
C THR A 128 -1.28 -19.11 0.25
N ARG A 129 -2.49 -18.67 0.64
CA ARG A 129 -3.46 -18.12 -0.30
C ARG A 129 -3.08 -16.72 -0.76
N TYR A 130 -2.60 -15.86 0.13
CA TYR A 130 -2.12 -14.52 -0.24
C TYR A 130 -0.85 -14.53 -1.11
N ALA A 131 -0.01 -15.56 -0.99
CA ALA A 131 1.23 -15.69 -1.75
C ALA A 131 1.05 -16.23 -3.18
N LYS A 132 -0.13 -16.79 -3.50
CA LYS A 132 -0.49 -17.30 -4.84
C LYS A 132 -1.07 -16.19 -5.71
#